data_AF-A0A942ZFE4-F1
#
_entry.id   AF-A0A942ZFE4-F1
#
_cell.length_a   1.000
_cell.length_b   1.000
_cell.length_c   1.000
_cell.angle_alpha   90.00
_cell.angle_beta   90.00
_cell.angle_gamma   90.00
#
_symmetry.space_group_name_H-M   'P 1'
#
loop_
_entity.id
_entity.type
_entity.pdbx_description
1 polymer ?
#
loop_
_entity_poly.entity_id
_entity_poly.type
_entity_poly.pdbx_seq_one_letter_code
_entity_poly.pdbx_strand_id
1 'polypeptide(L)'
;MKKLYMFFAAVLMLAGCAANQNMPAEYCGTFKGTLPAASGPGIETTIQLNRDYSFLEQDVYIGEKDGIFNSQGSYMVNGDIITLKPANGEVSYYRVEKDQLRRLDMMKRPITGVLANNYILKKTACCR
;
A
#
# COMPACT_ATOMS: atom_id res chain seq x y z
N MET A 1 17.59 -38.01 -28.18
CA MET A 1 17.79 -38.70 -26.88
C MET A 1 18.78 -37.85 -26.10
N LYS A 2 18.41 -37.06 -25.09
CA LYS A 2 17.93 -37.46 -23.77
C LYS A 2 16.98 -36.37 -23.24
N LYS A 3 15.77 -36.79 -22.87
CA LYS A 3 14.90 -36.02 -21.97
C LYS A 3 15.50 -36.12 -20.58
N LEU A 4 15.78 -34.99 -19.93
CA LEU A 4 16.11 -34.95 -18.51
C LEU A 4 15.17 -33.95 -17.85
N TYR A 5 14.04 -34.48 -17.38
CA TYR A 5 13.18 -33.80 -16.44
C TYR A 5 13.94 -33.70 -15.11
N MET A 6 14.31 -32.49 -14.70
CA MET A 6 14.59 -32.22 -13.30
C MET A 6 13.40 -31.47 -12.70
N PHE A 7 12.61 -32.24 -11.95
CA PHE A 7 11.79 -31.74 -10.87
C PHE A 7 12.67 -30.88 -9.94
N PHE A 8 12.44 -29.57 -9.90
CA PHE A 8 12.76 -28.78 -8.72
C PHE A 8 11.45 -28.27 -8.13
N ALA A 9 11.15 -28.81 -6.95
CA ALA A 9 9.98 -28.50 -6.17
C ALA A 9 9.85 -26.98 -5.98
N ALA A 10 8.68 -26.45 -6.36
CA ALA A 10 8.25 -25.14 -5.92
C ALA A 10 7.99 -25.21 -4.41
N VAL A 11 9.03 -24.99 -3.61
CA VAL A 11 8.84 -24.62 -2.21
C VAL A 11 8.56 -23.11 -2.21
N LEU A 12 7.29 -22.76 -2.42
CA LEU A 12 6.79 -21.44 -2.08
C LEU A 12 6.74 -21.40 -0.54
N MET A 13 7.88 -21.12 0.09
CA MET A 13 7.89 -20.73 1.49
C MET A 13 7.05 -19.46 1.59
N LEU A 14 5.81 -19.60 2.03
CA LEU A 14 5.08 -18.50 2.63
C LEU A 14 5.85 -18.14 3.89
N ALA A 15 6.84 -17.24 3.73
CA ALA A 15 7.48 -16.58 4.85
C ALA A 15 6.38 -15.78 5.56
N GLY A 16 5.76 -16.40 6.56
CA GLY A 16 4.95 -15.71 7.54
C GLY A 16 5.82 -14.64 8.20
N CYS A 17 5.30 -13.42 8.28
CA CYS A 17 6.05 -12.30 8.82
C CYS A 17 6.32 -12.54 10.31
N ALA A 18 7.59 -12.76 10.68
CA ALA A 18 8.03 -12.75 12.08
C ALA A 18 8.35 -11.30 12.47
N ALA A 19 7.58 -10.73 13.39
CA ALA A 19 7.84 -9.41 13.96
C ALA A 19 8.84 -9.51 15.12
N ASN A 20 9.96 -8.78 15.05
CA ASN A 20 10.93 -8.65 16.13
C ASN A 20 10.65 -7.39 16.97
N GLN A 21 10.83 -7.48 18.29
CA GLN A 21 10.37 -6.53 19.31
C GLN A 21 11.40 -5.41 19.52
N ASN A 22 11.26 -4.32 18.74
CA ASN A 22 11.55 -2.93 19.12
C ASN A 22 11.06 -2.02 17.95
N MET A 23 9.98 -1.24 18.17
CA MET A 23 9.24 -0.42 17.18
C MET A 23 10.15 0.28 16.16
N PRO A 24 9.98 0.06 14.83
CA PRO A 24 8.96 0.67 13.95
C PRO A 24 8.23 -0.36 13.05
N ALA A 25 8.26 -1.65 13.42
CA ALA A 25 7.94 -2.76 12.54
C ALA A 25 6.44 -3.00 12.25
N GLU A 26 5.51 -2.40 13.00
CA GLU A 26 4.09 -2.76 12.92
C GLU A 26 3.41 -2.25 11.64
N TYR A 27 3.61 -0.98 11.31
CA TYR A 27 2.90 -0.32 10.20
C TYR A 27 3.58 -0.48 8.85
N CYS A 28 4.86 -0.84 8.88
CA CYS A 28 5.68 -0.79 7.71
C CYS A 28 5.36 -1.96 6.75
N GLY A 29 5.52 -1.72 5.45
CA GLY A 29 5.23 -2.69 4.39
C GLY A 29 4.81 -2.03 3.08
N THR A 30 4.50 -2.86 2.09
CA THR A 30 3.96 -2.41 0.80
C THR A 30 2.49 -2.75 0.71
N PHE A 31 1.67 -1.76 0.36
CA PHE A 31 0.22 -1.84 0.24
C PHE A 31 -0.20 -1.50 -1.18
N LYS A 32 -1.13 -2.27 -1.74
CA LYS A 32 -1.58 -2.13 -3.13
C LYS A 32 -3.07 -2.27 -3.26
N GLY A 33 -3.66 -1.54 -4.20
CA GLY A 33 -5.07 -1.64 -4.56
C GLY A 33 -5.42 -0.68 -5.69
N THR A 34 -6.68 -0.71 -6.12
CA THR A 34 -7.19 0.20 -7.14
C THR A 34 -8.17 1.17 -6.51
N LEU A 35 -7.75 2.42 -6.31
CA LEU A 35 -8.61 3.47 -5.78
C LEU A 35 -9.55 4.02 -6.86
N PRO A 36 -10.77 4.46 -6.51
CA PRO A 36 -11.65 5.12 -7.46
C PRO A 36 -11.02 6.40 -8.03
N ALA A 37 -11.11 6.56 -9.35
CA ALA A 37 -10.83 7.83 -10.02
C ALA A 37 -12.10 8.67 -10.12
N ALA A 38 -11.98 10.00 -10.18
CA ALA A 38 -13.12 10.88 -10.44
C ALA A 38 -13.74 10.63 -11.84
N SER A 39 -12.90 10.24 -12.78
CA SER A 39 -13.26 9.82 -14.14
C SER A 39 -12.32 8.69 -14.57
N GLY A 40 -12.86 7.69 -15.25
CA GLY A 40 -12.08 6.55 -15.74
C GLY A 40 -12.11 5.33 -14.83
N PRO A 41 -11.37 4.27 -15.21
CA PRO A 41 -11.50 2.94 -14.60
C PRO A 41 -10.89 2.81 -13.19
N GLY A 42 -10.05 3.75 -12.76
CA GLY A 42 -9.44 3.76 -11.42
C GLY A 42 -7.96 4.14 -11.44
N ILE A 43 -7.36 4.11 -10.25
CA ILE A 43 -5.96 4.44 -10.00
C ILE A 43 -5.33 3.24 -9.31
N GLU A 44 -4.39 2.55 -9.96
CA GLU A 44 -3.58 1.54 -9.27
C GLU A 44 -2.59 2.26 -8.35
N THR A 45 -2.81 2.14 -7.05
CA THR A 45 -2.03 2.82 -6.02
C THR A 45 -1.15 1.80 -5.31
N THR A 46 0.15 2.09 -5.24
CA THR A 46 1.13 1.35 -4.44
C THR A 46 1.74 2.29 -3.41
N ILE A 47 1.66 1.93 -2.12
CA ILE A 47 2.28 2.68 -1.02
C ILE A 47 3.28 1.78 -0.32
N GLN A 48 4.52 2.22 -0.22
CA GLN A 48 5.54 1.61 0.60
C GLN A 48 5.79 2.49 1.82
N LEU A 49 5.55 1.94 3.01
CA LEU A 49 5.88 2.54 4.29
C LEU A 49 7.17 1.93 4.83
N ASN A 50 8.20 2.77 5.02
CA ASN A 50 9.52 2.36 5.48
C ASN A 50 9.66 2.50 7.00
N ARG A 51 10.63 1.77 7.59
CA ARG A 51 10.86 1.78 9.06
C ARG A 51 11.33 3.13 9.62
N ASP A 52 11.88 3.98 8.77
CA ASP A 52 12.39 5.32 9.13
C ASP A 52 11.31 6.41 9.05
N TYR A 53 10.02 6.02 8.96
CA TYR A 53 8.89 6.92 8.77
C TYR A 53 8.89 7.68 7.44
N SER A 54 9.65 7.22 6.44
CA SER A 54 9.50 7.67 5.06
C SER A 54 8.49 6.81 4.28
N PHE A 55 7.95 7.36 3.20
CA PHE A 55 7.13 6.59 2.27
C PHE A 55 7.47 6.87 0.81
N LEU A 56 7.16 5.90 -0.03
CA LEU A 56 7.07 6.03 -1.48
C LEU A 56 5.65 5.67 -1.91
N GLU A 57 5.04 6.46 -2.79
CA GLU A 57 3.73 6.20 -3.37
C GLU A 57 3.84 6.29 -4.90
N GLN A 58 3.21 5.35 -5.59
CA GLN A 58 3.04 5.35 -7.03
C GLN A 58 1.58 5.19 -7.37
N ASP A 59 1.07 6.10 -8.19
CA ASP A 59 -0.28 6.08 -8.73
C ASP A 59 -0.21 5.92 -10.25
N VAL A 60 -0.90 4.90 -10.76
CA VAL A 60 -1.05 4.64 -12.20
C VAL A 60 -2.52 4.81 -12.57
N TYR A 61 -2.83 5.87 -13.30
CA TYR A 61 -4.16 6.14 -13.82
C TYR A 61 -4.45 5.21 -14.99
N ILE A 62 -5.37 4.27 -14.79
CA ILE A 62 -5.65 3.21 -15.74
C ILE A 62 -6.28 3.82 -17.01
N GLY A 63 -5.68 3.51 -18.18
CA GLY A 63 -6.17 3.99 -19.48
C GLY A 63 -5.69 5.38 -19.88
N GLU A 64 -4.94 6.08 -19.02
CA GLU A 64 -4.38 7.40 -19.32
C GLU A 64 -2.96 7.30 -19.86
N LYS A 65 -2.68 8.00 -20.97
CA LYS A 65 -1.31 8.10 -21.51
C LYS A 65 -0.48 8.99 -20.56
N ASP A 66 0.72 8.52 -20.21
CA ASP A 66 1.63 9.20 -19.27
C ASP A 66 1.01 9.39 -17.85
N GLY A 67 0.03 8.58 -17.48
CA GLY A 67 -0.70 8.65 -16.20
C GLY A 67 0.03 8.04 -15.00
N ILE A 68 1.36 8.08 -14.96
CA ILE A 68 2.15 7.54 -13.84
C ILE A 68 2.69 8.69 -13.01
N PHE A 69 2.30 8.73 -11.75
CA PHE A 69 2.72 9.74 -10.78
C PHE A 69 3.41 9.06 -9.61
N ASN A 70 4.49 9.68 -9.14
CA ASN A 70 5.21 9.20 -7.97
C ASN A 70 5.27 10.31 -6.93
N SER A 71 5.02 9.96 -5.68
CA SER A 71 5.12 10.87 -4.54
C SER A 71 5.99 10.23 -3.46
N GLN A 72 6.69 11.06 -2.69
CA GLN A 72 7.50 10.60 -1.58
C GLN A 72 7.52 11.64 -0.48
N GLY A 73 7.76 11.20 0.75
CA GLY A 73 7.87 12.08 1.89
C GLY A 73 7.95 11.34 3.20
N SER A 74 7.42 11.96 4.24
CA SER A 74 7.33 11.36 5.58
C SER A 74 5.91 10.96 5.90
N TYR A 75 5.74 10.01 6.82
CA TYR A 75 4.45 9.69 7.39
C TYR A 75 4.47 9.80 8.92
N MET A 76 3.30 10.07 9.48
CA MET A 76 3.08 10.10 10.92
C MET A 76 2.00 9.10 11.30
N VAL A 77 2.12 8.53 12.50
CA VAL A 77 1.12 7.62 13.07
C VAL A 77 0.48 8.29 14.28
N ASN A 78 -0.84 8.28 14.36
CA ASN A 78 -1.60 8.68 15.54
C ASN A 78 -2.74 7.68 15.76
N GLY A 79 -2.59 6.84 16.79
CA GLY A 79 -3.47 5.68 16.99
C GLY A 79 -3.39 4.74 15.80
N ASP A 80 -4.55 4.44 15.20
CA ASP A 80 -4.68 3.62 13.99
C ASP A 80 -4.61 4.43 12.69
N ILE A 81 -4.31 5.75 12.74
CA ILE A 81 -4.29 6.61 11.55
C ILE A 81 -2.86 6.94 11.12
N ILE A 82 -2.56 6.64 9.86
CA ILE A 82 -1.37 7.08 9.14
C ILE A 82 -1.70 8.34 8.35
N THR A 83 -0.83 9.34 8.47
CA THR A 83 -0.86 10.58 7.66
C THR A 83 0.35 10.59 6.75
N LEU A 84 0.16 10.54 5.42
CA LEU A 84 1.24 10.73 4.46
C LEU A 84 1.40 12.21 4.15
N LYS A 85 2.63 12.70 4.23
CA LYS A 85 3.02 14.08 3.95
C LYS A 85 4.07 14.08 2.84
N PRO A 86 3.64 14.10 1.56
CA PRO A 86 4.58 14.21 0.46
C PRO A 86 5.31 15.55 0.51
N ALA A 87 6.53 15.61 -0.03
CA ALA A 87 7.27 16.88 -0.16
C ALA A 87 6.54 17.86 -1.10
N ASN A 88 5.95 17.32 -2.17
CA ASN A 88 5.11 18.03 -3.12
C ASN A 88 3.84 17.19 -3.33
N GLY A 89 2.67 17.74 -3.03
CA GLY A 89 1.39 17.05 -3.19
C GLY A 89 0.47 17.26 -1.98
N GLU A 90 -0.64 16.54 -1.98
CA GLU A 90 -1.65 16.65 -0.92
C GLU A 90 -1.41 15.65 0.21
N VAL A 91 -1.73 16.08 1.43
CA VAL A 91 -1.74 15.19 2.60
C VAL A 91 -2.87 14.18 2.44
N SER A 92 -2.57 12.91 2.72
CA SER A 92 -3.54 11.82 2.70
C SER A 92 -3.59 11.06 4.03
N TYR A 93 -4.74 10.48 4.31
CA TYR A 93 -5.02 9.80 5.58
C TYR A 93 -5.46 8.36 5.32
N TYR A 94 -4.89 7.44 6.08
CA TYR A 94 -5.22 6.02 6.01
C TYR A 94 -5.44 5.47 7.42
N ARG A 95 -6.49 4.67 7.61
CA ARG A 95 -6.63 3.83 8.79
C ARG A 95 -5.90 2.52 8.56
N VAL A 96 -5.15 2.10 9.56
CA VAL A 96 -4.50 0.79 9.64
C VAL A 96 -5.54 -0.23 10.08
N GLU A 97 -5.73 -1.26 9.26
CA GLU A 97 -6.56 -2.41 9.58
C GLU A 97 -5.70 -3.67 9.41
N LYS A 98 -6.20 -4.83 9.83
CA LYS A 98 -5.45 -6.08 9.70
C LYS A 98 -5.08 -6.33 8.24
N ASP A 99 -3.77 -6.38 7.96
CA ASP A 99 -3.16 -6.61 6.65
C ASP A 99 -3.61 -5.65 5.55
N GLN A 100 -4.05 -4.43 5.88
CA GLN A 100 -4.48 -3.44 4.91
C GLN A 100 -4.45 -2.00 5.42
N LEU A 101 -4.48 -1.05 4.50
CA LEU A 101 -4.77 0.35 4.74
C LEU A 101 -6.13 0.70 4.14
N ARG A 102 -6.95 1.47 4.85
CA ARG A 102 -8.18 2.07 4.32
C ARG A 102 -8.00 3.57 4.15
N ARG A 103 -8.14 4.08 2.94
CA ARG A 103 -8.16 5.53 2.68
C ARG A 103 -9.32 6.18 3.42
N LEU A 104 -9.04 7.30 4.09
CA LEU A 104 -10.00 8.12 4.81
C LEU A 104 -10.29 9.42 4.04
N ASP A 105 -11.37 10.09 4.40
CA ASP A 105 -11.67 11.44 3.93
C ASP A 105 -10.72 12.49 4.55
N MET A 106 -10.84 13.75 4.11
CA MET A 106 -10.02 14.86 4.62
C MET A 106 -10.27 15.21 6.09
N MET A 107 -11.38 14.73 6.67
CA MET A 107 -11.71 14.84 8.09
C MET A 107 -11.26 13.61 8.88
N LYS A 108 -10.48 12.70 8.28
CA LYS A 108 -9.99 11.44 8.88
C LYS A 108 -11.11 10.47 9.25
N ARG A 109 -12.23 10.52 8.53
CA ARG A 109 -13.36 9.61 8.71
C ARG A 109 -13.38 8.55 7.62
N PRO A 110 -13.94 7.35 7.89
CA PRO A 110 -14.13 6.34 6.85
C PRO A 110 -14.99 6.88 5.72
N ILE A 111 -14.59 6.59 4.49
CA ILE A 111 -15.46 6.78 3.33
C ILE A 111 -16.55 5.70 3.39
N THR A 112 -17.81 6.12 3.26
CA THR A 112 -18.99 5.25 3.44
C THR A 112 -19.76 5.06 2.12
N GLY A 113 -20.75 4.17 2.13
CA GLY A 113 -21.58 3.86 0.96
C GLY A 113 -21.05 2.70 0.14
N VAL A 114 -21.60 2.53 -1.07
CA VAL A 114 -21.34 1.36 -1.94
C VAL A 114 -19.87 1.24 -2.39
N LEU A 115 -19.11 2.34 -2.36
CA LEU A 115 -17.70 2.38 -2.75
C LEU A 115 -16.73 2.20 -1.57
N ALA A 116 -17.22 2.06 -0.33
CA ALA A 116 -16.36 2.04 0.86
C ALA A 116 -15.22 1.00 0.79
N ASN A 117 -15.46 -0.15 0.16
CA ASN A 117 -14.47 -1.21 0.02
C ASN A 117 -13.45 -0.96 -1.10
N ASN A 118 -13.74 -0.05 -2.03
CA ASN A 118 -12.83 0.34 -3.11
C ASN A 118 -11.68 1.22 -2.59
N TYR A 119 -11.76 1.70 -1.35
CA TYR A 119 -10.74 2.51 -0.69
C TYR A 119 -9.76 1.69 0.15
N ILE A 120 -9.63 0.38 -0.11
CA ILE A 120 -8.74 -0.53 0.61
C ILE A 120 -7.49 -0.83 -0.23
N LEU A 121 -6.32 -0.66 0.39
CA LEU A 121 -5.03 -1.11 -0.13
C LEU A 121 -4.54 -2.30 0.71
N LYS A 122 -4.40 -3.48 0.10
CA LYS A 122 -3.99 -4.70 0.78
C LYS A 122 -2.48 -4.75 0.96
N LYS A 123 -2.01 -5.24 2.10
CA LYS A 123 -0.58 -5.50 2.33
C LYS A 123 -0.13 -6.63 1.40
N THR A 124 0.89 -6.37 0.60
CA THR A 124 1.45 -7.31 -0.39
C THR A 124 2.89 -7.70 -0.08
N ALA A 125 3.59 -6.90 0.73
CA ALA A 125 4.91 -7.26 1.25
C ALA A 125 5.09 -6.70 2.67
N CYS A 126 5.73 -7.50 3.53
CA CYS A 126 6.27 -7.02 4.80
C CYS A 126 7.58 -6.25 4.55
N CYS A 127 7.94 -5.34 5.46
CA CYS A 127 9.24 -4.68 5.40
C CYS A 127 10.38 -5.69 5.39
N ARG A 128 11.37 -5.40 4.55
CA ARG A 128 12.69 -6.04 4.62
C ARG A 128 13.53 -5.33 5.65
#